data_AF-A0A401VZC8-F1
#
_entry.id   AF-A0A401VZC8-F1
#
_cell.length_a   1.000
_cell.length_b   1.000
_cell.length_c   1.000
_cell.angle_alpha   90.00
_cell.angle_beta   90.00
_cell.angle_gamma   90.00
#
_symmetry.space_group_name_H-M   'P 1'
#
loop_
_entity.id
_entity.type
_entity.pdbx_description
1 polymer ?
#
loop_
_entity_poly.entity_id
_entity_poly.type
_entity_poly.pdbx_seq_one_letter_code
_entity_poly.pdbx_strand_id
1 'polypeptide(L)'
;MREELETELISLIDPAREGIVELVAFTMHELRWPRIEQEIRGRLTENPGNVSNIRLYEAMLDAFSDSWSDRDLYGRFSSSQ
;
A
#
# COMPACT_ATOMS: atom_id res chain seq x y z
N MET A 1 2.34 4.51 19.51
CA MET A 1 2.22 5.38 18.33
C MET A 1 2.54 4.68 17.02
N ARG A 2 3.78 4.22 16.74
CA ARG A 2 4.09 3.51 15.47
C ARG A 2 3.26 2.22 15.31
N GLU A 3 3.27 1.36 16.32
CA GLU A 3 2.56 0.06 16.26
C GLU A 3 1.04 0.21 16.15
N GLU A 4 0.47 1.26 16.76
CA GLU A 4 -0.94 1.61 16.63
C GLU A 4 -1.24 2.04 15.19
N LEU A 5 -0.40 2.90 14.59
CA LEU A 5 -0.57 3.33 13.21
C LEU A 5 -0.41 2.16 12.22
N GLU A 6 0.54 1.26 12.48
CA GLU A 6 0.69 0.04 11.70
C GLU A 6 -0.58 -0.82 11.77
N THR A 7 -1.17 -0.96 12.96
CA THR A 7 -2.40 -1.74 13.16
C THR A 7 -3.59 -1.11 12.44
N GLU A 8 -3.75 0.22 12.54
CA GLU A 8 -4.82 0.95 11.84
C GLU A 8 -4.66 0.83 10.32
N LEU A 9 -3.45 1.03 9.78
CA LEU A 9 -3.17 0.87 8.35
C LEU A 9 -3.47 -0.55 7.87
N ILE A 10 -3.08 -1.58 8.63
CA ILE A 10 -3.40 -2.98 8.32
C ILE A 10 -4.90 -3.22 8.26
N SER A 11 -5.67 -2.61 9.17
CA SER A 11 -7.12 -2.76 9.20
C SER A 11 -7.79 -2.17 7.94
N LEU A 12 -7.20 -1.11 7.37
CA LEU A 12 -7.72 -0.44 6.18
C LEU A 12 -7.49 -1.24 4.89
N ILE A 13 -6.49 -2.11 4.85
CA ILE A 13 -6.17 -2.93 3.65
C ILE A 13 -7.33 -3.89 3.30
N ASP A 14 -8.19 -4.28 4.27
CA ASP A 14 -9.38 -5.13 4.06
C ASP A 14 -10.68 -4.37 4.42
N PRO A 15 -11.10 -3.41 3.58
CA PRO A 15 -11.40 -3.66 2.18
C PRO A 15 -10.50 -2.84 1.24
N ALA A 16 -9.84 -3.52 0.28
CA ALA A 16 -9.03 -2.91 -0.78
C ALA A 16 -9.89 -2.04 -1.73
N ARG A 17 -10.31 -0.88 -1.23
CA ARG A 17 -11.06 0.16 -1.95
C ARG A 17 -10.08 1.12 -2.61
N GLU A 18 -10.52 1.75 -3.70
CA GLU A 18 -9.82 2.90 -4.29
C GLU A 18 -9.54 3.95 -3.19
N GLY A 19 -8.34 4.51 -3.17
CA GLY A 19 -7.84 5.44 -2.16
C GLY A 19 -6.96 4.78 -1.08
N ILE A 20 -7.26 3.55 -0.67
CA ILE A 20 -6.45 2.85 0.35
C ILE A 20 -5.11 2.40 -0.24
N VAL A 21 -5.11 1.98 -1.50
CA VAL A 21 -3.89 1.58 -2.22
C VAL A 21 -2.90 2.74 -2.26
N GLU A 22 -3.37 3.91 -2.64
CA GLU A 22 -2.56 5.12 -2.74
C GLU A 22 -2.03 5.56 -1.37
N LEU A 23 -2.86 5.48 -0.32
CA LEU A 23 -2.44 5.80 1.04
C LEU A 23 -1.32 4.88 1.52
N VAL A 24 -1.50 3.56 1.36
CA VAL A 24 -0.51 2.56 1.78
C VAL A 24 0.76 2.70 0.96
N ALA A 25 0.64 2.83 -0.36
CA ALA A 25 1.78 3.01 -1.25
C ALA A 25 2.59 4.27 -0.88
N PHE A 26 1.92 5.41 -0.72
CA PHE A 26 2.57 6.66 -0.29
C PHE A 26 3.33 6.49 1.02
N THR A 27 2.63 5.96 2.03
CA THR A 27 3.19 5.86 3.37
C THR A 27 4.37 4.90 3.40
N MET A 28 4.30 3.80 2.64
CA MET A 28 5.36 2.79 2.60
C MET A 28 6.54 3.16 1.70
N HIS A 29 6.34 4.02 0.70
CA HIS A 29 7.46 4.58 -0.06
C HIS A 29 8.43 5.34 0.84
N GLU A 30 7.88 6.17 1.73
CA GLU A 30 8.64 6.99 2.67
C GLU A 30 9.10 6.20 3.90
N LEU A 31 8.20 5.44 4.54
CA LEU A 31 8.45 4.84 5.86
C LEU A 31 8.98 3.40 5.81
N ARG A 32 8.66 2.64 4.75
CA ARG A 32 9.12 1.26 4.52
C ARG A 32 8.98 0.33 5.73
N TRP A 33 7.81 0.31 6.36
CA TRP A 33 7.61 -0.49 7.56
C TRP A 33 7.50 -1.99 7.23
N PRO A 34 8.41 -2.85 7.72
CA PRO A 34 8.44 -4.27 7.33
C PRO A 34 7.18 -5.05 7.71
N ARG A 35 6.52 -4.65 8.80
CA ARG A 35 5.27 -5.30 9.25
C ARG A 35 4.15 -5.16 8.22
N ILE A 36 4.04 -3.98 7.60
CA ILE A 36 3.03 -3.72 6.57
C ILE A 36 3.34 -4.54 5.31
N GLU A 37 4.61 -4.61 4.92
CA GLU A 37 5.05 -5.43 3.78
C GLU A 37 4.68 -6.90 3.99
N GLN A 38 4.98 -7.45 5.17
CA GLN A 38 4.69 -8.84 5.52
C GLN A 38 3.20 -9.13 5.49
N GLU A 39 2.38 -8.21 6.00
CA GLU A 39 0.93 -8.34 5.99
C GLU A 39 0.36 -8.37 4.56
N ILE A 40 0.82 -7.46 3.69
CA ILE A 40 0.39 -7.43 2.28
C ILE A 40 0.81 -8.72 1.56
N ARG A 41 2.03 -9.22 1.80
CA ARG A 41 2.51 -10.51 1.26
C ARG A 41 1.68 -11.70 1.78
N GLY A 42 1.27 -11.67 3.05
CA GLY A 42 0.38 -12.67 3.64
C GLY A 42 -0.94 -12.76 2.89
N ARG A 43 -1.57 -11.60 2.63
CA ARG A 43 -2.87 -11.52 1.92
C ARG A 43 -2.83 -12.01 0.48
N LEU A 44 -1.72 -11.77 -0.23
CA LEU A 44 -1.49 -12.36 -1.56
C LEU A 44 -1.49 -13.89 -1.54
N THR A 45 -1.00 -14.49 -0.45
CA THR A 45 -0.92 -15.94 -0.30
C THR A 45 -2.28 -16.54 0.11
N GLU A 46 -3.04 -15.83 0.95
CA GLU A 46 -4.30 -16.32 1.52
C GLU A 46 -5.50 -16.21 0.58
N ASN A 47 -5.48 -15.28 -0.39
CA ASN A 47 -6.63 -15.01 -1.25
C ASN A 47 -6.32 -14.98 -2.76
N PRO A 48 -5.87 -16.10 -3.35
CA PRO A 48 -5.43 -16.17 -4.76
C PRO A 48 -6.58 -16.08 -5.78
N GLY A 49 -7.84 -16.09 -5.33
CA GLY A 49 -9.01 -16.19 -6.21
C GLY A 49 -9.53 -14.86 -6.78
N ASN A 50 -9.12 -13.72 -6.21
CA ASN A 50 -9.58 -12.40 -6.65
C ASN A 50 -8.46 -11.63 -7.36
N VAL A 51 -8.40 -11.77 -8.68
CA VAL A 51 -7.37 -11.15 -9.54
C VAL A 51 -7.32 -9.63 -9.38
N SER A 52 -8.46 -8.97 -9.12
CA SER A 52 -8.50 -7.52 -8.87
C SER A 52 -7.79 -7.17 -7.57
N ASN A 53 -8.00 -7.92 -6.49
CA ASN A 53 -7.33 -7.69 -5.22
C ASN A 53 -5.83 -7.99 -5.29
N ILE A 54 -5.43 -9.01 -6.04
CA ILE A 54 -4.02 -9.36 -6.26
C ILE A 54 -3.25 -8.17 -6.83
N ARG A 55 -3.77 -7.55 -7.89
CA ARG A 55 -3.13 -6.38 -8.51
C ARG A 55 -3.01 -5.19 -7.56
N LEU A 56 -3.99 -4.99 -6.68
CA LEU A 56 -3.96 -3.92 -5.69
C LEU A 56 -2.87 -4.17 -4.64
N TYR A 57 -2.71 -5.42 -4.18
CA TYR A 57 -1.64 -5.77 -3.25
C TYR A 57 -0.25 -5.72 -3.88
N GLU A 58 -0.11 -6.15 -5.14
CA GLU A 58 1.14 -6.00 -5.91
C GLU A 58 1.52 -4.51 -6.04
N ALA A 59 0.57 -3.64 -6.37
CA ALA A 59 0.81 -2.20 -6.45
C ALA A 59 1.26 -1.59 -5.11
N MET A 60 0.70 -2.04 -3.98
CA MET A 60 1.17 -1.60 -2.65
C MET A 60 2.60 -2.09 -2.36
N LEU A 61 2.98 -3.29 -2.80
CA LEU A 61 4.34 -3.82 -2.61
C LEU A 61 5.38 -3.10 -3.46
N ASP A 62 5.02 -2.67 -4.67
CA ASP A 62 5.90 -1.91 -5.55
C ASP A 62 6.38 -0.60 -4.91
N ALA A 63 5.59 -0.01 -4.01
CA ALA A 63 5.94 1.22 -3.31
C ALA A 63 7.15 1.08 -2.37
N PHE A 64 7.46 -0.14 -1.93
CA PHE A 64 8.66 -0.42 -1.12
C PHE A 64 9.96 -0.38 -1.94
N SER A 65 9.86 -0.37 -3.28
CA SER A 65 11.00 -0.26 -4.18
C SER A 65 11.43 1.20 -4.40
N ASP A 66 12.74 1.43 -4.47
CA ASP A 66 13.33 2.72 -4.88
C ASP A 66 12.98 3.08 -6.34
N SER A 67 12.54 2.13 -7.16
CA SER A 67 12.17 2.35 -8.56
C SER A 67 10.66 2.52 -8.77
N TRP A 68 9.89 2.83 -7.72
CA TRP A 68 8.44 2.95 -7.82
C TRP A 68 8.06 4.00 -8.89
N SER A 69 7.50 3.53 -10.01
CA SER A 69 7.22 4.31 -11.22
C SER A 69 6.05 5.28 -11.05
N ASP A 70 5.14 4.96 -10.13
CA ASP A 70 3.99 5.79 -9.77
C ASP A 70 4.35 6.91 -8.79
N ARG A 71 5.64 7.14 -8.55
CA ARG A 71 6.12 8.33 -7.83
C ARG A 71 5.59 9.64 -8.43
N ASP A 72 5.29 9.67 -9.73
CA ASP A 72 4.71 10.83 -10.42
C ASP A 72 3.20 11.05 -10.15
N LEU A 73 2.47 10.10 -9.52
CA LEU A 73 1.13 10.37 -8.98
C LEU A 73 1.16 11.47 -7.91
N TYR A 74 2.32 11.69 -7.28
CA TYR A 74 2.60 12.79 -6.35
C TYR A 74 2.40 14.18 -6.99
N GLY A 75 2.59 14.31 -8.30
CA GLY A 75 2.39 15.57 -9.03
C GLY A 75 0.94 16.08 -8.95
N ARG A 76 -0.05 15.20 -8.84
CA ARG A 76 -1.48 15.58 -8.84
C ARG A 76 -1.94 16.15 -7.50
N PHE A 77 -1.37 15.71 -6.38
CA PHE A 77 -1.71 16.22 -5.05
C PHE A 77 -0.86 17.43 -4.61
N SER A 78 0.35 17.60 -5.17
CA SER A 78 1.21 18.76 -4.89
C SER A 78 0.87 20.01 -5.72
N SER A 79 0.14 19.85 -6.83
CA SER A 79 -0.20 20.95 -7.76
C SER A 79 -1.61 21.54 -7.55
N SER A 80 -2.35 21.09 -6.52
CA SER A 80 -3.64 21.69 -6.14
C SER A 80 -3.49 22.60 -4.93
N GLN A 81 -2.76 23.71 -5.11
CA GLN A 81 -2.83 24.90 -4.23
C GLN A 81 -3.43 26.07 -5.00
#